data_AF-A0AA35T4G6-F1
#
_entry.id   AF-A0AA35T4G6-F1
#
_cell.length_a   1.000
_cell.length_b   1.000
_cell.length_c   1.000
_cell.angle_alpha   90.00
_cell.angle_beta   90.00
_cell.angle_gamma   90.00
#
_symmetry.space_group_name_H-M   'P 1'
#
loop_
_entity.id
_entity.type
_entity.pdbx_description
1 polymer ?
#
loop_
_entity_poly.entity_id
_entity_poly.type
_entity_poly.pdbx_seq_one_letter_code
_entity_poly.pdbx_strand_id
1 'polypeptide(L)'
;MRDQVRIGLLRMHRMFQDRVGRLEKPEDAVPAKLVNVRPVTGAIREFFGGDKLSQFMDQTNPLAELTHKRRLSALGRGGLTRERAGFDVRDVHASHYGRICPIETPEGANIGLLSSLAAYARIDRLGFIETPYWPVVKKIMSVSAALIPFLEHDDANRALMGCNMQRQAVPLLQPQAPIDDQFTSVHIEKYEVESRSTKLGDEEITRDIPNVGESNLRDLDERGVIRIGADVGPGDILVGKVTPKGETEMTAEERLLRAIFGEKSKDVRDTSLRVPHGQRGKVISVKALSRENKDDLPPDVNEAIRVWVAQTRKISVGDKMAGRHGNKGVVSRVLPEEDMPFLTDGRRLTSY
;
A
#
# COMPACT_ATOMS: atom_id res chain seq x y z
N MET A 1 -19.06 31.37 -3.35
CA MET A 1 -20.40 31.56 -3.96
C MET A 1 -21.30 32.53 -3.18
N ARG A 2 -21.61 32.30 -1.89
CA ARG A 2 -22.44 33.21 -1.07
C ARG A 2 -22.01 34.68 -1.17
N ASP A 3 -20.71 34.94 -1.08
CA ASP A 3 -20.16 36.30 -1.22
C ASP A 3 -20.35 36.91 -2.62
N GLN A 4 -20.22 36.12 -3.69
CA GLN A 4 -20.44 36.61 -5.05
C GLN A 4 -21.91 36.94 -5.30
N VAL A 5 -22.82 36.11 -4.77
CA VAL A 5 -24.26 36.40 -4.78
C VAL A 5 -24.55 37.67 -3.98
N ARG A 6 -23.94 37.84 -2.80
CA ARG A 6 -24.05 39.06 -2.00
C ARG A 6 -23.58 40.30 -2.77
N ILE A 7 -22.44 40.24 -3.46
CA ILE A 7 -21.94 41.34 -4.30
C ILE A 7 -22.93 41.65 -5.43
N GLY A 8 -23.45 40.61 -6.10
CA GLY A 8 -24.48 40.75 -7.13
C GLY A 8 -25.76 41.39 -6.61
N LEU A 9 -26.22 40.98 -5.42
CA LEU A 9 -27.38 41.54 -4.73
C LEU A 9 -27.16 42.98 -4.29
N LEU A 10 -25.96 43.34 -3.83
CA LEU A 10 -25.62 44.73 -3.51
C LEU A 10 -25.63 45.62 -4.75
N ARG A 11 -25.12 45.14 -5.88
CA ARG A 11 -25.22 45.85 -7.18
C ARG A 11 -26.68 45.98 -7.63
N MET A 12 -27.47 44.92 -7.50
CA MET A 12 -28.91 44.95 -7.78
C MET A 12 -29.65 45.92 -6.85
N HIS A 13 -29.29 45.98 -5.57
CA HIS A 13 -29.87 46.90 -4.59
C HIS A 13 -29.59 48.36 -4.95
N ARG A 14 -28.36 48.69 -5.38
CA ARG A 14 -28.04 50.05 -5.87
C ARG A 14 -28.92 50.42 -7.08
N MET A 15 -29.03 49.53 -8.06
CA MET A 15 -29.90 49.77 -9.23
C MET A 15 -31.38 49.87 -8.86
N PHE A 16 -31.82 49.13 -7.84
CA PHE A 16 -33.16 49.22 -7.30
C PHE A 16 -33.41 50.60 -6.68
N GLN A 17 -32.49 51.09 -5.84
CA GLN A 17 -32.58 52.43 -5.24
C GLN A 17 -32.61 53.53 -6.32
N ASP A 18 -31.75 53.43 -7.33
CA ASP A 18 -31.74 54.38 -8.46
C ASP A 18 -33.07 54.37 -9.24
N ARG A 19 -33.70 53.21 -9.41
CA ARG A 19 -34.99 53.09 -10.10
C ARG A 19 -36.14 53.60 -9.26
N VAL A 20 -36.15 53.33 -7.96
CA VAL A 20 -37.14 53.86 -7.02
C VAL A 20 -37.08 55.39 -6.98
N GLY A 21 -35.87 55.97 -6.94
CA GLY A 21 -35.69 57.43 -6.99
C GLY A 21 -36.12 58.10 -8.30
N ARG A 22 -36.38 57.32 -9.36
CA ARG A 22 -36.86 57.79 -10.67
C ARG A 22 -38.35 57.54 -10.89
N LEU A 23 -39.07 56.97 -9.93
CA LEU A 23 -40.51 56.79 -10.04
C LEU A 23 -41.25 58.11 -9.81
N GLU A 24 -42.12 58.50 -10.76
CA GLU A 24 -42.97 59.69 -10.61
C GLU A 24 -44.22 59.41 -9.78
N LYS A 25 -44.72 58.16 -9.78
CA LYS A 25 -45.93 57.74 -9.05
C LYS A 25 -45.68 56.46 -8.24
N PRO A 26 -46.18 56.35 -7.00
CA PRO A 26 -45.99 55.16 -6.16
C PRO A 26 -46.63 53.88 -6.74
N GLU A 27 -47.69 54.03 -7.53
CA GLU A 27 -48.45 52.92 -8.13
C GLU A 27 -47.68 52.19 -9.24
N ASP A 28 -46.64 52.82 -9.80
CA ASP A 28 -45.79 52.25 -10.84
C ASP A 28 -44.70 51.30 -10.29
N ALA A 29 -44.64 51.12 -8.96
CA ALA A 29 -43.65 50.30 -8.27
C ALA A 29 -43.92 48.78 -8.40
N VAL A 30 -43.94 48.28 -9.65
CA VAL A 30 -44.11 46.84 -9.95
C VAL A 30 -42.75 46.13 -9.83
N PRO A 31 -42.67 44.94 -9.18
CA PRO A 31 -41.40 44.20 -9.03
C PRO A 31 -40.63 43.96 -10.34
N ALA A 32 -41.32 43.72 -11.45
CA ALA A 32 -40.69 43.53 -12.76
C ALA A 32 -39.97 44.79 -13.29
N LYS A 33 -40.47 45.99 -12.96
CA LYS A 33 -39.82 47.27 -13.34
C LYS A 33 -38.61 47.56 -12.44
N LEU A 34 -38.66 47.13 -11.17
CA LEU A 34 -37.67 47.46 -10.16
C LEU A 34 -36.51 46.46 -10.05
N VAL A 35 -36.80 45.17 -10.22
CA VAL A 35 -35.79 44.11 -10.07
C VAL A 35 -35.07 43.85 -11.39
N ASN A 36 -33.75 43.98 -11.38
CA ASN A 36 -32.90 43.60 -12.50
C ASN A 36 -31.93 42.49 -12.09
N VAL A 37 -32.10 41.31 -12.66
CA VAL A 37 -31.30 40.13 -12.33
C VAL A 37 -29.92 40.11 -12.98
N ARG A 38 -29.67 40.96 -14.00
CA ARG A 38 -28.40 40.98 -14.76
C ARG A 38 -27.13 41.12 -13.90
N PRO A 39 -27.08 41.95 -12.83
CA PRO A 39 -25.90 42.04 -11.98
C PRO A 39 -25.62 40.76 -11.19
N VAL A 40 -26.68 40.04 -10.79
CA VAL A 40 -26.57 38.78 -10.05
C VAL A 40 -26.07 37.68 -11.00
N THR A 41 -26.71 37.53 -12.17
CA THR A 41 -26.28 36.52 -13.16
C THR A 41 -24.89 36.80 -13.71
N GLY A 42 -24.52 38.08 -13.89
CA GLY A 42 -23.18 38.51 -14.25
C GLY A 42 -22.13 38.11 -13.22
N ALA A 43 -22.39 38.37 -11.92
CA ALA A 43 -21.47 37.98 -10.85
C ALA A 43 -21.28 36.45 -10.75
N ILE A 44 -22.34 35.68 -10.99
CA ILE A 44 -22.27 34.21 -11.02
C ILE A 44 -21.43 33.72 -12.21
N ARG A 45 -21.68 34.26 -13.41
CA ARG A 45 -20.91 33.91 -14.61
C ARG A 45 -19.44 34.28 -14.49
N GLU A 46 -19.12 35.43 -13.92
CA GLU A 46 -17.74 35.86 -13.66
C GLU A 46 -17.02 34.85 -12.73
N PHE A 47 -17.70 34.39 -11.68
CA PHE A 47 -17.12 33.44 -10.74
C PHE A 47 -16.80 32.08 -11.38
N PHE A 48 -17.76 31.47 -12.09
CA PHE A 48 -17.52 30.16 -12.70
C PHE A 48 -16.64 30.22 -13.96
N GLY A 49 -16.63 31.36 -14.67
CA GLY A 49 -15.91 31.52 -15.94
C GLY A 49 -14.46 31.98 -15.81
N GLY A 50 -14.07 32.63 -14.71
CA GLY A 50 -12.73 33.24 -14.61
C GLY A 50 -12.11 33.32 -13.22
N ASP A 51 -12.76 32.84 -12.17
CA ASP A 51 -12.16 32.82 -10.84
C ASP A 51 -11.12 31.69 -10.74
N LYS A 52 -9.99 31.95 -10.07
CA LYS A 52 -8.90 30.97 -9.86
C LYS A 52 -9.34 29.76 -9.01
N LEU A 53 -10.43 29.91 -8.24
CA LEU A 53 -11.03 28.83 -7.47
C LEU A 53 -11.95 27.93 -8.32
N SER A 54 -12.42 28.40 -9.49
CA SER A 54 -13.21 27.62 -10.43
C SER A 54 -12.27 26.96 -11.45
N GLN A 55 -11.89 25.71 -11.19
CA GLN A 55 -10.91 24.98 -11.98
C GLN A 55 -11.58 23.89 -12.82
N PHE A 56 -10.96 23.52 -13.94
CA PHE A 56 -11.37 22.33 -14.68
C PHE A 56 -11.19 21.09 -13.80
N MET A 57 -12.21 20.25 -13.77
CA MET A 57 -12.22 19.07 -12.93
C MET A 57 -11.11 18.10 -13.37
N ASP A 58 -10.18 17.78 -12.48
CA ASP A 58 -9.27 16.66 -12.66
C ASP A 58 -10.06 15.35 -12.62
N GLN A 59 -10.11 14.66 -13.76
CA GLN A 59 -10.91 13.45 -13.99
C GLN A 59 -10.05 12.31 -14.52
N THR A 60 -8.74 12.31 -14.25
CA THR A 60 -7.87 11.20 -14.66
C THR A 60 -8.33 9.87 -14.07
N ASN A 61 -8.81 9.87 -12.82
CA ASN A 61 -9.44 8.72 -12.17
C ASN A 61 -10.35 9.20 -11.01
N PRO A 62 -11.21 8.33 -10.44
CA PRO A 62 -12.12 8.72 -9.36
C PRO A 62 -11.43 9.28 -8.11
N LEU A 63 -10.19 8.85 -7.83
CA LEU A 63 -9.42 9.36 -6.70
C LEU A 63 -8.93 10.79 -6.98
N ALA A 64 -8.42 11.07 -8.18
CA ALA A 64 -8.02 12.41 -8.60
C ALA A 64 -9.21 13.37 -8.55
N GLU A 65 -10.40 12.92 -8.96
CA GLU A 65 -11.63 13.68 -8.86
C GLU A 65 -11.98 14.00 -7.38
N LEU A 66 -11.91 13.00 -6.51
CA LEU A 66 -12.20 13.16 -5.09
C LEU A 66 -11.18 14.08 -4.40
N THR A 67 -9.90 13.92 -4.68
CA THR A 67 -8.82 14.77 -4.19
C THR A 67 -9.03 16.21 -4.63
N HIS A 68 -9.36 16.43 -5.90
CA HIS A 68 -9.56 17.78 -6.42
C HIS A 68 -10.78 18.46 -5.77
N LYS A 69 -11.87 17.74 -5.50
CA LYS A 69 -13.03 18.24 -4.74
C LYS A 69 -12.71 18.60 -3.28
N ARG A 70 -11.72 17.94 -2.68
CA ARG A 70 -11.32 18.11 -1.27
C ARG A 70 -10.08 19.00 -1.09
N ARG A 71 -9.64 19.66 -2.16
CA ARG A 71 -8.46 20.53 -2.17
C ARG A 71 -8.75 21.86 -1.47
N LEU A 72 -7.84 22.23 -0.59
CA LEU A 72 -7.73 23.51 0.09
C LEU A 72 -6.74 24.41 -0.66
N SER A 73 -7.11 25.67 -0.83
CA SER A 73 -6.26 26.67 -1.51
C SER A 73 -6.16 27.92 -0.64
N ALA A 74 -4.93 28.30 -0.30
CA ALA A 74 -4.62 29.59 0.30
C ALA A 74 -4.65 30.73 -0.74
N LEU A 75 -4.61 30.37 -2.03
CA LEU A 75 -4.66 31.27 -3.16
C LEU A 75 -6.11 31.57 -3.56
N GLY A 76 -6.39 32.80 -3.99
CA GLY A 76 -7.71 33.19 -4.49
C GLY A 76 -8.09 34.60 -4.08
N ARG A 77 -9.31 35.03 -4.45
CA ARG A 77 -9.85 36.32 -4.02
C ARG A 77 -10.01 36.33 -2.49
N GLY A 78 -9.36 37.29 -1.81
CA GLY A 78 -9.36 37.39 -0.35
C GLY A 78 -8.34 36.49 0.37
N GLY A 79 -7.60 35.66 -0.38
CA GLY A 79 -6.48 34.87 0.12
C GLY A 79 -5.13 35.54 -0.12
N LEU A 80 -4.08 34.74 -0.13
CA LEU A 80 -2.70 35.18 -0.35
C LEU A 80 -2.34 35.13 -1.83
N THR A 81 -1.39 35.97 -2.24
CA THR A 81 -0.69 35.83 -3.53
C THR A 81 0.55 34.96 -3.34
N ARG A 82 0.97 34.27 -4.41
CA ARG A 82 2.15 33.38 -4.37
C ARG A 82 3.41 34.07 -3.86
N GLU A 83 3.62 35.32 -4.27
CA GLU A 83 4.78 36.15 -3.93
C GLU A 83 4.76 36.63 -2.48
N ARG A 84 3.58 36.81 -1.88
CA ARG A 84 3.42 37.29 -0.51
C ARG A 84 3.32 36.16 0.52
N ALA A 85 3.23 34.91 0.06
CA ALA A 85 3.14 33.76 0.94
C ALA A 85 4.54 33.31 1.38
N GLY A 86 4.94 33.76 2.57
CA GLY A 86 6.19 33.40 3.23
C GLY A 86 6.23 31.95 3.72
N PHE A 87 7.35 31.58 4.34
CA PHE A 87 7.63 30.21 4.79
C PHE A 87 6.61 29.75 5.85
N ASP A 88 6.27 30.61 6.82
CA ASP A 88 5.39 30.26 7.95
C ASP A 88 3.98 29.80 7.51
N VAL A 89 3.50 30.27 6.36
CA VAL A 89 2.17 29.88 5.83
C VAL A 89 2.25 28.55 5.07
N ARG A 90 3.40 28.26 4.46
CA ARG A 90 3.60 27.06 3.65
C ARG A 90 3.94 25.85 4.50
N ASP A 91 4.53 26.08 5.67
CA ASP A 91 5.00 25.02 6.55
C ASP A 91 3.85 24.31 7.28
N VAL A 92 4.13 23.11 7.78
CA VAL A 92 3.13 22.29 8.47
C VAL A 92 3.02 22.70 9.93
N HIS A 93 1.91 23.34 10.29
CA HIS A 93 1.62 23.70 11.68
C HIS A 93 1.05 22.51 12.47
N ALA A 94 1.30 22.45 13.78
CA ALA A 94 0.81 21.38 14.65
C ALA A 94 -0.73 21.23 14.64
N SER A 95 -1.45 22.33 14.43
CA SER A 95 -2.92 22.31 14.31
C SER A 95 -3.41 21.61 13.03
N HIS A 96 -2.55 21.37 12.03
CA HIS A 96 -2.94 20.64 10.83
C HIS A 96 -3.23 19.16 11.12
N TYR A 97 -2.74 18.64 12.25
CA TYR A 97 -2.96 17.24 12.64
C TYR A 97 -4.44 16.87 12.64
N GLY A 98 -4.79 15.87 11.82
CA GLY A 98 -6.16 15.40 11.64
C GLY A 98 -7.08 16.34 10.84
N ARG A 99 -6.60 17.52 10.43
CA ARG A 99 -7.37 18.54 9.70
C ARG A 99 -6.92 18.68 8.24
N ILE A 100 -5.62 18.85 8.00
CA ILE A 100 -5.02 19.06 6.68
C ILE A 100 -3.95 17.98 6.49
N CYS A 101 -3.89 17.37 5.31
CA CYS A 101 -2.87 16.39 4.98
C CYS A 101 -1.49 17.07 4.94
N PRO A 102 -0.49 16.61 5.73
CA PRO A 102 0.85 17.22 5.72
C PRO A 102 1.70 16.76 4.53
N ILE A 103 1.24 15.77 3.76
CA ILE A 103 2.00 15.15 2.66
C ILE A 103 1.44 15.60 1.31
N GLU A 104 0.12 15.65 1.17
CA GLU A 104 -0.55 15.86 -0.11
C GLU A 104 -0.57 17.35 -0.47
N THR A 105 0.55 17.80 -1.02
CA THR A 105 0.75 19.14 -1.60
C THR A 105 1.52 19.02 -2.91
N PRO A 106 1.23 19.83 -3.94
CA PRO A 106 1.99 19.79 -5.19
C PRO A 106 3.45 20.20 -4.97
N GLU A 107 4.36 19.45 -5.58
CA GLU A 107 5.76 19.84 -5.65
C GLU A 107 5.94 21.10 -6.52
N GLY A 108 6.89 21.96 -6.16
CA GLY A 108 7.21 23.19 -6.89
C GLY A 108 6.59 24.46 -6.29
N ALA A 109 6.26 25.45 -7.14
CA ALA A 109 5.94 26.81 -6.68
C ALA A 109 4.70 26.92 -5.77
N ASN A 110 3.79 25.95 -5.83
CA ASN A 110 2.56 25.92 -5.03
C ASN A 110 2.67 25.10 -3.74
N ILE A 111 3.86 24.60 -3.39
CA ILE A 111 4.08 23.83 -2.17
C ILE A 111 3.58 24.58 -0.93
N GLY A 112 2.77 23.90 -0.11
CA GLY A 112 2.15 24.44 1.10
C GLY A 112 0.99 25.41 0.87
N LEU A 113 0.74 25.87 -0.36
CA LEU A 113 -0.38 26.77 -0.69
C LEU A 113 -1.62 26.03 -1.17
N LEU A 114 -1.41 24.82 -1.70
CA LEU A 114 -2.44 23.88 -2.08
C LEU A 114 -2.23 22.60 -1.27
N SER A 115 -3.26 22.17 -0.54
CA SER A 115 -3.23 20.95 0.26
C SER A 115 -4.58 20.24 0.19
N SER A 116 -4.67 19.01 0.68
CA SER A 116 -5.95 18.29 0.78
C SER A 116 -6.43 18.19 2.22
N LEU A 117 -7.75 18.14 2.43
CA LEU A 117 -8.33 17.82 3.74
C LEU A 117 -7.90 16.42 4.20
N ALA A 118 -7.64 16.27 5.50
CA ALA A 118 -7.38 14.95 6.07
C ALA A 118 -8.63 14.05 5.99
N ALA A 119 -8.44 12.74 6.13
CA ALA A 119 -9.48 11.73 5.90
C ALA A 119 -10.78 12.00 6.67
N TYR A 120 -10.66 12.20 7.99
CA TYR A 120 -11.81 12.42 8.89
C TYR A 120 -12.13 13.89 9.15
N ALA A 121 -11.43 14.81 8.51
CA ALA A 121 -11.65 16.24 8.69
C ALA A 121 -13.05 16.64 8.20
N ARG A 122 -13.70 17.52 8.96
CA ARG A 122 -15.05 18.03 8.68
C ARG A 122 -15.04 19.54 8.82
N ILE A 123 -15.88 20.23 8.07
CA ILE A 123 -16.03 21.69 8.21
C ILE A 123 -17.25 21.93 9.10
N ASP A 124 -17.08 22.69 10.17
CA ASP A 124 -18.16 23.08 11.06
C ASP A 124 -19.07 24.14 10.39
N ARG A 125 -20.08 24.63 11.12
CA ARG A 125 -21.00 25.66 10.59
C ARG A 125 -20.33 27.03 10.39
N LEU A 126 -19.22 27.30 11.07
CA LEU A 126 -18.51 28.57 11.05
C LEU A 126 -17.40 28.60 9.99
N GLY A 127 -16.99 27.44 9.47
CA GLY A 127 -15.92 27.29 8.50
C GLY A 127 -14.60 26.78 9.09
N PHE A 128 -14.56 26.38 10.36
CA PHE A 128 -13.40 25.74 10.97
C PHE A 128 -13.32 24.26 10.60
N ILE A 129 -12.09 23.74 10.53
CA ILE A 129 -11.84 22.33 10.28
C ILE A 129 -11.81 21.60 11.62
N GLU A 130 -12.82 20.78 11.86
CA GLU A 130 -12.89 19.86 12.97
C GLU A 130 -12.26 18.52 12.60
N THR A 131 -11.65 17.88 13.60
CA THR A 131 -11.19 16.51 13.48
C THR A 131 -11.68 15.73 14.68
N PRO A 132 -12.27 14.54 14.48
CA PRO A 132 -12.85 13.79 15.57
C PRO A 132 -11.74 13.28 16.49
N TYR A 133 -11.86 13.60 17.78
CA TYR A 133 -11.11 12.96 18.83
C TYR A 133 -12.05 12.07 19.64
N TRP A 134 -11.57 10.91 20.05
CA TRP A 134 -12.26 10.14 21.06
C TRP A 134 -11.97 10.77 22.42
N PRO A 135 -12.98 11.19 23.21
CA PRO A 135 -12.73 11.65 24.56
C PRO A 135 -12.26 10.45 25.39
N VAL A 136 -10.96 10.42 25.71
CA VAL A 136 -10.40 9.36 26.57
C VAL A 136 -10.37 9.86 28.00
N VAL A 137 -11.29 9.37 28.82
CA VAL A 137 -11.19 9.47 30.28
C VAL A 137 -10.06 8.53 30.71
N LYS A 138 -8.88 9.12 31.00
CA LYS A 138 -7.66 8.46 31.51
C LYS A 138 -7.33 7.08 30.90
N LYS A 139 -6.73 7.09 29.72
CA LYS A 139 -5.72 6.10 29.31
C LYS A 139 -4.57 6.86 28.66
N ILE A 140 -3.49 7.06 29.40
CA ILE A 140 -2.26 7.72 28.92
C ILE A 140 -1.47 6.79 27.98
N MET A 141 -1.91 5.54 27.85
CA MET A 141 -1.13 4.45 27.26
C MET A 141 -1.75 3.98 25.95
N SER A 142 -0.89 3.62 25.00
CA SER A 142 -1.29 2.99 23.75
C SER A 142 -1.90 1.60 24.00
N VAL A 143 -2.61 1.05 22.99
CA VAL A 143 -3.19 -0.30 23.07
C VAL A 143 -2.12 -1.35 23.40
N SER A 144 -0.93 -1.23 22.83
CA SER A 144 0.20 -2.16 23.10
C SER A 144 0.75 -2.04 24.53
N ALA A 145 0.79 -0.83 25.09
CA ALA A 145 1.20 -0.62 26.47
C ALA A 145 0.16 -1.15 27.46
N ALA A 146 -1.13 -1.05 27.13
CA ALA A 146 -2.21 -1.60 27.95
C ALA A 146 -2.22 -3.15 28.02
N LEU A 147 -1.51 -3.84 27.13
CA LEU A 147 -1.38 -5.30 27.13
C LEU A 147 -0.21 -5.81 27.99
N ILE A 148 0.62 -4.90 28.52
CA ILE A 148 1.68 -5.23 29.48
C ILE A 148 1.04 -5.30 30.86
N PRO A 149 0.99 -6.49 31.50
CA PRO A 149 0.49 -6.60 32.87
C PRO A 149 1.47 -5.88 33.81
N PHE A 150 0.98 -5.30 34.91
CA PHE A 150 1.86 -4.70 35.94
C PHE A 150 2.83 -3.63 35.39
N LEU A 151 2.41 -2.89 34.36
CA LEU A 151 3.24 -1.88 33.68
C LEU A 151 3.72 -0.78 34.62
N GLU A 152 2.99 -0.51 35.70
CA GLU A 152 3.38 0.39 36.79
C GLU A 152 4.69 0.00 37.50
N HIS A 153 5.13 -1.24 37.34
CA HIS A 153 6.37 -1.77 37.91
C HIS A 153 7.52 -1.83 36.89
N ASP A 154 7.26 -1.49 35.62
CA ASP A 154 8.27 -1.48 34.57
C ASP A 154 8.87 -0.07 34.40
N ASP A 155 10.18 -0.01 34.15
CA ASP A 155 10.80 1.23 33.65
C ASP A 155 10.25 1.57 32.25
N ALA A 156 10.09 2.87 31.97
CA ALA A 156 9.53 3.35 30.71
C ALA A 156 10.28 2.86 29.47
N ASN A 157 11.61 2.67 29.56
CA ASN A 157 12.38 2.16 28.42
C ASN A 157 12.15 0.66 28.19
N ARG A 158 11.93 -0.12 29.26
CA ARG A 158 11.59 -1.55 29.18
C ARG A 158 10.17 -1.75 28.67
N ALA A 159 9.23 -0.96 29.17
CA ALA A 159 7.86 -0.87 28.66
C ALA A 159 7.83 -0.55 27.15
N LEU A 160 8.62 0.42 26.70
CA LEU A 160 8.76 0.76 25.28
C LEU A 160 9.25 -0.43 24.45
N MET A 161 10.27 -1.14 24.94
CA MET A 161 10.77 -2.35 24.28
C MET A 161 9.71 -3.45 24.22
N GLY A 162 8.99 -3.69 25.31
CA GLY A 162 7.89 -4.64 25.38
C GLY A 162 6.77 -4.32 24.38
N CYS A 163 6.37 -3.06 24.29
CA CYS A 163 5.40 -2.60 23.30
C CYS A 163 5.85 -2.85 21.85
N ASN A 164 7.14 -2.61 21.56
CA ASN A 164 7.71 -2.81 20.23
C ASN A 164 7.83 -4.29 19.87
N MET A 165 8.22 -5.15 20.83
CA MET A 165 8.37 -6.58 20.62
C MET A 165 7.03 -7.28 20.42
N GLN A 166 5.97 -6.85 21.11
CA GLN A 166 4.61 -7.37 20.88
C GLN A 166 4.14 -7.21 19.42
N ARG A 167 4.56 -6.13 18.74
CA ARG A 167 4.26 -5.91 17.32
C ARG A 167 5.06 -6.81 16.37
N GLN A 168 6.12 -7.45 16.85
CA GLN A 168 6.99 -8.34 16.09
C GLN A 168 6.66 -9.82 16.30
N ALA A 169 5.61 -10.12 17.08
CA ALA A 169 5.21 -11.49 17.36
C ALA A 169 4.80 -12.22 16.07
N VAL A 170 5.34 -13.42 15.87
CA VAL A 170 5.01 -14.29 14.74
C VAL A 170 3.80 -15.15 15.12
N PRO A 171 2.78 -15.28 14.24
CA PRO A 171 1.66 -16.18 14.49
C PRO A 171 2.11 -17.64 14.59
N LEU A 172 1.71 -18.31 15.67
CA LEU A 172 1.98 -19.73 15.90
C LEU A 172 0.82 -20.58 15.38
N LEU A 173 1.10 -21.85 15.06
CA LEU A 173 0.09 -22.84 14.68
C LEU A 173 -0.95 -23.06 15.79
N GLN A 174 -0.52 -23.02 17.05
CA GLN A 174 -1.39 -23.09 18.22
C GLN A 174 -1.34 -21.74 18.97
N PRO A 175 -2.28 -20.82 18.68
CA PRO A 175 -2.36 -19.54 19.38
C PRO A 175 -3.06 -19.74 20.74
N GLN A 176 -2.38 -20.37 21.69
CA GLN A 176 -2.85 -20.47 23.07
C GLN A 176 -2.37 -19.26 23.88
N ALA A 177 -3.14 -18.88 24.90
CA ALA A 177 -2.62 -18.09 26.02
C ALA A 177 -1.41 -18.84 26.61
N PRO A 178 -0.40 -18.16 27.18
CA PRO A 178 0.99 -18.64 27.36
C PRO A 178 1.14 -19.81 28.35
N ILE A 179 0.55 -20.96 28.01
CA ILE A 179 0.36 -22.09 28.90
C ILE A 179 0.67 -23.42 28.19
N ASP A 180 0.58 -23.50 26.85
CA ASP A 180 0.82 -24.75 26.15
C ASP A 180 1.67 -24.54 24.88
N ASP A 181 2.63 -25.45 24.75
CA ASP A 181 3.94 -25.26 24.16
C ASP A 181 3.98 -25.81 22.72
N GLN A 182 3.82 -24.95 21.71
CA GLN A 182 4.27 -25.22 20.33
C GLN A 182 4.67 -23.92 19.61
N PHE A 183 5.92 -23.48 19.80
CA PHE A 183 6.53 -22.42 18.99
C PHE A 183 6.84 -22.90 17.56
N THR A 184 5.78 -23.22 16.83
CA THR A 184 5.83 -23.57 15.41
C THR A 184 5.06 -22.54 14.62
N SER A 185 5.71 -21.89 13.67
CA SER A 185 5.10 -20.92 12.75
C SER A 185 5.03 -21.49 11.34
N VAL A 186 4.07 -20.99 10.56
CA VAL A 186 3.99 -21.26 9.12
C VAL A 186 4.37 -19.98 8.39
N HIS A 187 5.40 -20.07 7.56
CA HIS A 187 5.84 -19.01 6.68
C HIS A 187 5.40 -19.37 5.27
N ILE A 188 4.61 -18.51 4.65
CA ILE A 188 4.18 -18.69 3.26
C ILE A 188 4.97 -17.70 2.42
N GLU A 189 5.77 -18.22 1.51
CA GLU A 189 6.49 -17.43 0.53
C GLU A 189 5.82 -17.56 -0.82
N LYS A 190 5.73 -16.42 -1.52
CA LYS A 190 5.20 -16.34 -2.88
C LYS A 190 6.36 -16.18 -3.84
N TYR A 191 6.50 -17.13 -4.75
CA TYR A 191 7.39 -17.01 -5.89
C TYR A 191 6.56 -16.70 -7.12
N GLU A 192 7.08 -15.83 -7.99
CA GLU A 192 6.40 -15.38 -9.19
C GLU A 192 7.38 -15.38 -10.34
N VAL A 193 6.93 -15.91 -11.48
CA VAL A 193 7.64 -15.82 -12.75
C VAL A 193 6.67 -15.36 -13.83
N GLU A 194 7.18 -14.52 -14.71
CA GLU A 194 6.46 -14.00 -15.86
C GLU A 194 7.13 -14.48 -17.13
N SER A 195 6.31 -14.84 -18.10
CA SER A 195 6.69 -15.08 -19.48
C SER A 195 6.44 -13.82 -20.30
N ARG A 196 7.50 -13.33 -20.94
CA ARG A 196 7.48 -12.07 -21.67
C ARG A 196 7.76 -12.24 -23.15
N SER A 197 7.19 -11.36 -23.96
CA SER A 197 7.55 -11.24 -25.37
C SER A 197 8.88 -10.51 -25.50
N THR A 198 9.88 -11.16 -26.09
CA THR A 198 11.19 -10.55 -26.37
C THR A 198 11.38 -10.34 -27.87
N LYS A 199 12.39 -9.55 -28.25
CA LYS A 199 12.72 -9.32 -29.67
C LYS A 199 13.20 -10.58 -30.40
N LEU A 200 13.67 -11.58 -29.66
CA LEU A 200 14.23 -12.83 -30.20
C LEU A 200 13.18 -13.96 -30.25
N GLY A 201 11.96 -13.69 -29.78
CA GLY A 201 10.87 -14.66 -29.65
C GLY A 201 10.19 -14.54 -28.29
N ASP A 202 9.06 -15.20 -28.15
CA ASP A 202 8.32 -15.23 -26.90
C ASP A 202 8.99 -16.22 -25.92
N GLU A 203 9.05 -15.85 -24.64
CA GLU A 203 9.37 -16.82 -23.60
C GLU A 203 8.23 -17.84 -23.49
N GLU A 204 8.56 -19.09 -23.21
CA GLU A 204 7.59 -20.17 -23.09
C GLU A 204 7.70 -20.85 -21.73
N ILE A 205 6.54 -21.14 -21.14
CA ILE A 205 6.43 -21.96 -19.94
C ILE A 205 6.21 -23.39 -20.40
N THR A 206 7.17 -24.27 -20.13
CA THR A 206 7.15 -25.65 -20.61
C THR A 206 7.89 -26.60 -19.68
N ARG A 207 7.49 -27.86 -19.72
CA ARG A 207 8.17 -28.97 -19.03
C ARG A 207 9.48 -29.36 -19.72
N ASP A 208 9.61 -29.06 -21.01
CA ASP A 208 10.77 -29.44 -21.82
C ASP A 208 11.92 -28.44 -21.66
N ILE A 209 12.68 -28.62 -20.58
CA ILE A 209 13.78 -27.74 -20.18
C ILE A 209 15.13 -28.36 -20.60
N PRO A 210 16.00 -27.62 -21.31
CA PRO A 210 17.28 -28.15 -21.76
C PRO A 210 18.21 -28.47 -20.58
N ASN A 211 18.98 -29.55 -20.69
CA ASN A 211 20.01 -29.97 -19.71
C ASN A 211 19.49 -30.31 -18.30
N VAL A 212 18.20 -30.65 -18.15
CA VAL A 212 17.60 -31.06 -16.87
C VAL A 212 17.24 -32.55 -16.91
N GLY A 213 17.73 -33.33 -15.94
CA GLY A 213 17.41 -34.75 -15.83
C GLY A 213 15.98 -35.02 -15.37
N GLU A 214 15.42 -36.18 -15.76
CA GLU A 214 14.03 -36.57 -15.44
C GLU A 214 13.70 -36.57 -13.94
N SER A 215 14.69 -36.73 -13.05
CA SER A 215 14.51 -36.67 -11.60
C SER A 215 13.93 -35.34 -11.12
N ASN A 216 14.31 -34.23 -11.77
CA ASN A 216 13.92 -32.88 -11.36
C ASN A 216 12.60 -32.44 -12.04
N LEU A 217 12.09 -33.21 -13.00
CA LEU A 217 10.85 -32.96 -13.74
C LEU A 217 9.67 -33.78 -13.20
N ARG A 218 9.86 -34.52 -12.09
CA ARG A 218 8.86 -35.46 -11.54
C ARG A 218 7.63 -34.75 -10.98
N ASP A 219 7.84 -33.61 -10.32
CA ASP A 219 6.79 -32.85 -9.67
C ASP A 219 6.18 -31.76 -10.56
N LEU A 220 6.70 -31.58 -11.78
CA LEU A 220 6.14 -30.69 -12.79
C LEU A 220 5.02 -31.37 -13.58
N ASP A 221 3.96 -30.62 -13.86
CA ASP A 221 2.87 -31.01 -14.73
C ASP A 221 3.26 -30.93 -16.22
N GLU A 222 2.32 -31.25 -17.12
CA GLU A 222 2.52 -31.22 -18.58
C GLU A 222 2.87 -29.82 -19.11
N ARG A 223 2.51 -28.76 -18.39
CA ARG A 223 2.80 -27.37 -18.75
C ARG A 223 4.15 -26.90 -18.20
N GLY A 224 4.80 -27.69 -17.34
CA GLY A 224 6.05 -27.30 -16.68
C GLY A 224 5.85 -26.56 -15.36
N VAL A 225 4.70 -26.71 -14.72
CA VAL A 225 4.34 -26.05 -13.47
C VAL A 225 4.29 -27.07 -12.34
N ILE A 226 4.83 -26.72 -11.17
CA ILE A 226 4.85 -27.65 -10.04
C ILE A 226 3.45 -27.99 -9.51
N ARG A 227 3.22 -29.27 -9.20
CA ARG A 227 1.95 -29.74 -8.64
C ARG A 227 1.75 -29.29 -7.19
N ILE A 228 0.49 -29.04 -6.83
CA ILE A 228 0.10 -28.74 -5.45
C ILE A 228 0.37 -29.97 -4.56
N GLY A 229 0.93 -29.72 -3.38
CA GLY A 229 1.29 -30.76 -2.40
C GLY A 229 2.69 -31.33 -2.57
N ALA A 230 3.44 -30.96 -3.61
CA ALA A 230 4.85 -31.34 -3.76
C ALA A 230 5.72 -30.75 -2.63
N ASP A 231 6.67 -31.55 -2.15
CA ASP A 231 7.67 -31.12 -1.18
C ASP A 231 8.91 -30.64 -1.95
N VAL A 232 9.29 -29.39 -1.75
CA VAL A 232 10.37 -28.72 -2.49
C VAL A 232 11.54 -28.34 -1.59
N GLY A 233 12.74 -28.51 -2.11
CA GLY A 233 14.01 -28.11 -1.51
C GLY A 233 14.79 -27.11 -2.36
N PRO A 234 15.96 -26.67 -1.88
CA PRO A 234 16.78 -25.69 -2.59
C PRO A 234 17.25 -26.22 -3.94
N GLY A 235 17.01 -25.47 -5.02
CA GLY A 235 17.40 -25.83 -6.38
C GLY A 235 16.33 -26.56 -7.20
N ASP A 236 15.24 -27.00 -6.56
CA ASP A 236 14.11 -27.63 -7.27
C ASP A 236 13.38 -26.61 -8.14
N ILE A 237 12.83 -27.09 -9.27
CA ILE A 237 12.15 -26.26 -10.27
C ILE A 237 10.69 -26.09 -9.86
N LEU A 238 10.26 -24.84 -9.65
CA LEU A 238 8.87 -24.48 -9.38
C LEU A 238 8.09 -24.26 -10.68
N VAL A 239 8.71 -23.59 -11.65
CA VAL A 239 8.10 -23.32 -12.97
C VAL A 239 9.20 -23.37 -14.02
N GLY A 240 9.02 -24.24 -15.00
CA GLY A 240 9.86 -24.37 -16.18
C GLY A 240 9.67 -23.18 -17.11
N LYS A 241 10.72 -22.39 -17.34
CA LYS A 241 10.71 -21.29 -18.30
C LYS A 241 11.90 -21.40 -19.23
N VAL A 242 11.62 -21.27 -20.52
CA VAL A 242 12.63 -21.27 -21.57
C VAL A 242 12.58 -19.94 -22.33
N THR A 243 13.76 -19.35 -22.54
CA THR A 243 13.91 -18.11 -23.30
C THR A 243 14.67 -18.42 -24.60
N PRO A 244 14.18 -18.01 -25.79
CA PRO A 244 14.89 -18.24 -27.04
C PRO A 244 16.25 -17.51 -27.05
N LYS A 245 17.30 -18.21 -27.50
CA LYS A 245 18.65 -17.66 -27.70
C LYS A 245 18.75 -17.10 -29.13
N GLY A 246 19.39 -15.94 -29.27
CA GLY A 246 19.76 -15.42 -30.59
C GLY A 246 20.95 -16.20 -31.18
N GLU A 247 20.99 -16.38 -32.50
CA GLU A 247 22.06 -17.11 -33.21
C GLU A 247 23.47 -16.55 -32.96
N THR A 248 23.59 -15.29 -32.54
CA THR A 248 24.85 -14.59 -32.29
C THR A 248 25.48 -14.85 -30.92
N GLU A 249 24.79 -15.51 -29.98
CA GLU A 249 25.29 -15.72 -28.61
C GLU A 249 25.88 -17.12 -28.34
N MET A 250 26.00 -17.98 -29.35
CA MET A 250 26.61 -19.30 -29.16
C MET A 250 28.13 -19.19 -29.03
N THR A 251 28.67 -19.79 -27.97
CA THR A 251 30.12 -19.95 -27.79
C THR A 251 30.71 -20.86 -28.87
N ALA A 252 32.00 -20.69 -29.17
CA ALA A 252 32.68 -21.55 -30.14
C ALA A 252 32.65 -23.03 -29.71
N GLU A 253 32.69 -23.32 -28.40
CA GLU A 253 32.56 -24.67 -27.87
C GLU A 253 31.14 -25.25 -28.07
N GLU A 254 30.07 -24.47 -27.84
CA GLU A 254 28.69 -24.93 -28.07
C GLU A 254 28.41 -25.22 -29.55
N ARG A 255 28.96 -24.38 -30.47
CA ARG A 255 28.86 -24.64 -31.92
C ARG A 255 29.56 -25.94 -32.31
N LEU A 256 30.70 -26.24 -31.69
CA LEU A 256 31.43 -27.48 -31.91
C LEU A 256 30.67 -28.69 -31.34
N LEU A 257 30.11 -28.59 -30.13
CA LEU A 257 29.31 -29.64 -29.52
C LEU A 257 28.07 -29.98 -30.37
N ARG A 258 27.40 -28.97 -30.93
CA ARG A 258 26.25 -29.15 -31.84
C ARG A 258 26.64 -29.87 -33.13
N ALA A 259 27.82 -29.59 -33.67
CA ALA A 259 28.35 -30.26 -34.87
C ALA A 259 28.74 -31.73 -34.61
N ILE A 260 29.17 -32.06 -33.39
CA ILE A 260 29.60 -33.41 -33.01
C ILE A 260 28.43 -34.31 -32.60
N PHE A 261 27.52 -33.82 -31.75
CA PHE A 261 26.46 -34.65 -31.17
C PHE A 261 25.20 -34.73 -32.02
N GLY A 262 25.05 -33.89 -33.06
CA GLY A 262 23.90 -33.91 -33.96
C GLY A 262 22.55 -33.64 -33.29
N GLU A 263 22.53 -33.43 -31.97
CA GLU A 263 21.36 -33.00 -31.24
C GLU A 263 20.95 -31.63 -31.79
N LYS A 264 19.74 -31.56 -32.32
CA LYS A 264 19.01 -30.31 -32.46
C LYS A 264 18.68 -29.82 -31.04
N SER A 265 19.70 -29.49 -30.25
CA SER A 265 19.54 -28.83 -28.96
C SER A 265 18.73 -27.58 -29.27
N LYS A 266 17.51 -27.52 -28.75
CA LYS A 266 16.62 -26.37 -28.93
C LYS A 266 17.43 -25.11 -28.59
N ASP A 267 17.38 -24.11 -29.46
CA ASP A 267 18.07 -22.82 -29.30
C ASP A 267 17.41 -21.99 -28.18
N VAL A 268 17.25 -22.59 -27.00
CA VAL A 268 16.54 -22.03 -25.85
C VAL A 268 17.43 -22.17 -24.62
N ARG A 269 17.34 -21.18 -23.74
CA ARG A 269 18.06 -21.12 -22.47
C ARG A 269 17.08 -21.39 -21.33
N ASP A 270 17.51 -22.20 -20.37
CA ASP A 270 16.79 -22.37 -19.11
C ASP A 270 16.84 -21.08 -18.29
N THR A 271 15.67 -20.49 -18.04
CA THR A 271 15.43 -19.32 -17.17
C THR A 271 14.34 -19.62 -16.14
N SER A 272 14.20 -20.90 -15.78
CA SER A 272 13.18 -21.43 -14.88
C SER A 272 13.24 -20.84 -13.48
N LEU A 273 12.07 -20.78 -12.84
CA LEU A 273 11.92 -20.40 -11.45
C LEU A 273 12.34 -21.56 -10.56
N ARG A 274 13.35 -21.34 -9.72
CA ARG A 274 13.88 -22.35 -8.78
C ARG A 274 13.75 -21.88 -7.34
N VAL A 275 13.65 -22.81 -6.42
CA VAL A 275 13.64 -22.51 -4.98
C VAL A 275 15.02 -21.96 -4.56
N PRO A 276 15.09 -20.77 -3.95
CA PRO A 276 16.33 -20.20 -3.45
C PRO A 276 17.05 -21.07 -2.41
N HIS A 277 18.35 -20.81 -2.24
CA HIS A 277 19.15 -21.52 -1.24
C HIS A 277 18.60 -21.33 0.18
N GLY A 278 18.52 -22.44 0.93
CA GLY A 278 18.07 -22.43 2.33
C GLY A 278 16.54 -22.46 2.52
N GLN A 279 15.76 -22.40 1.45
CA GLN A 279 14.30 -22.48 1.52
C GLN A 279 13.80 -23.89 1.19
N ARG A 280 12.81 -24.32 1.96
CA ARG A 280 12.18 -25.65 1.88
C ARG A 280 10.72 -25.52 2.24
N GLY A 281 9.85 -26.30 1.64
CA GLY A 281 8.45 -26.29 2.04
C GLY A 281 7.57 -27.15 1.15
N LYS A 282 6.26 -27.07 1.39
CA LYS A 282 5.24 -27.72 0.58
C LYS A 282 4.52 -26.70 -0.28
N VAL A 283 4.33 -27.02 -1.56
CA VAL A 283 3.53 -26.19 -2.47
C VAL A 283 2.07 -26.25 -2.02
N ILE A 284 1.51 -25.11 -1.62
CA ILE A 284 0.12 -25.03 -1.14
C ILE A 284 -0.86 -24.65 -2.25
N SER A 285 -0.41 -23.82 -3.20
CA SER A 285 -1.26 -23.27 -4.23
C SER A 285 -0.42 -22.81 -5.40
N VAL A 286 -1.00 -22.91 -6.60
CA VAL A 286 -0.44 -22.38 -7.83
C VAL A 286 -1.55 -21.64 -8.56
N LYS A 287 -1.23 -20.44 -9.07
CA LYS A 287 -2.14 -19.63 -9.86
C LYS A 287 -1.43 -19.22 -11.14
N ALA A 288 -1.93 -19.71 -12.26
CA ALA A 288 -1.55 -19.25 -13.60
C ALA A 288 -2.53 -18.15 -14.04
N LEU A 289 -1.98 -17.05 -14.55
CA LEU A 289 -2.70 -15.94 -15.15
C LEU A 289 -2.26 -15.84 -16.60
N SER A 290 -3.19 -15.82 -17.55
CA SER A 290 -2.85 -15.72 -18.97
C SER A 290 -3.59 -14.59 -19.66
N ARG A 291 -2.93 -13.97 -20.64
CA ARG A 291 -3.54 -12.91 -21.46
C ARG A 291 -4.71 -13.45 -22.29
N GLU A 292 -4.64 -14.71 -22.72
CA GLU A 292 -5.71 -15.40 -23.43
C GLU A 292 -7.00 -15.52 -22.60
N ASN A 293 -6.86 -15.76 -21.29
CA ASN A 293 -7.98 -15.84 -20.35
C ASN A 293 -8.51 -14.46 -19.92
N LYS A 294 -8.02 -13.37 -20.54
CA LYS A 294 -8.35 -11.97 -20.24
C LYS A 294 -8.01 -11.55 -18.81
N ASP A 295 -6.97 -12.14 -18.22
CA ASP A 295 -6.43 -11.68 -16.94
C ASP A 295 -5.65 -10.37 -17.10
N ASP A 296 -5.66 -9.53 -16.05
CA ASP A 296 -4.95 -8.25 -16.03
C ASP A 296 -3.45 -8.47 -15.83
N LEU A 297 -2.68 -8.32 -16.92
CA LEU A 297 -1.24 -8.52 -16.98
C LEU A 297 -0.53 -7.28 -17.54
N PRO A 298 0.67 -6.94 -17.02
CA PRO A 298 1.48 -5.84 -17.55
C PRO A 298 1.70 -5.93 -19.07
N PRO A 299 1.90 -4.79 -19.76
CA PRO A 299 2.29 -4.81 -21.17
C PRO A 299 3.57 -5.67 -21.34
N ASP A 300 3.64 -6.42 -22.43
CA ASP A 300 4.71 -7.37 -22.76
C ASP A 300 4.74 -8.69 -21.96
N VAL A 301 3.80 -8.92 -21.03
CA VAL A 301 3.64 -10.20 -20.32
C VAL A 301 2.50 -11.02 -20.96
N ASN A 302 2.83 -12.26 -21.34
CA ASN A 302 1.89 -13.20 -21.95
C ASN A 302 1.23 -14.10 -20.89
N GLU A 303 2.04 -14.61 -19.97
CA GLU A 303 1.61 -15.50 -18.89
C GLU A 303 2.38 -15.19 -17.60
N ALA A 304 1.72 -15.24 -16.45
CA ALA A 304 2.34 -15.11 -15.13
C ALA A 304 1.92 -16.26 -14.23
N ILE A 305 2.90 -16.92 -13.60
CA ILE A 305 2.65 -18.03 -12.69
C ILE A 305 3.14 -17.68 -11.29
N ARG A 306 2.23 -17.83 -10.33
CA ARG A 306 2.47 -17.59 -8.91
C ARG A 306 2.40 -18.91 -8.18
N VAL A 307 3.46 -19.24 -7.45
CA VAL A 307 3.58 -20.45 -6.64
C VAL A 307 3.71 -20.03 -5.19
N TRP A 308 2.83 -20.55 -4.33
CA TRP A 308 2.91 -20.36 -2.90
C TRP A 308 3.50 -21.60 -2.26
N VAL A 309 4.60 -21.43 -1.54
CA VAL A 309 5.28 -22.49 -0.79
C VAL A 309 5.15 -22.18 0.69
N ALA A 310 4.60 -23.13 1.45
CA ALA A 310 4.51 -23.03 2.89
C ALA A 310 5.67 -23.79 3.54
N GLN A 311 6.42 -23.10 4.39
CA GLN A 311 7.45 -23.66 5.25
C GLN A 311 6.96 -23.66 6.69
N THR A 312 6.92 -24.85 7.30
CA THR A 312 6.76 -24.97 8.75
C THR A 312 8.11 -24.77 9.41
N ARG A 313 8.23 -23.77 10.29
CA ARG A 313 9.44 -23.50 11.07
C ARG A 313 9.19 -23.84 12.53
N LYS A 314 9.99 -24.77 13.05
CA LYS A 314 10.08 -25.03 14.49
C LYS A 314 11.10 -24.09 15.10
N ILE A 315 10.93 -23.78 16.39
CA ILE A 315 11.93 -23.02 17.15
C ILE A 315 13.31 -23.67 17.07
N SER A 316 14.33 -22.84 16.90
CA SER A 316 15.70 -23.25 16.65
C SER A 316 16.69 -22.36 17.39
N VAL A 317 17.91 -22.86 17.59
CA VAL A 317 19.00 -22.06 18.18
C VAL A 317 19.27 -20.87 17.26
N GLY A 318 19.29 -19.66 17.85
CA GLY A 318 19.39 -18.41 17.11
C GLY A 318 18.06 -17.66 16.98
N ASP A 319 16.91 -18.29 17.24
CA ASP A 319 15.63 -17.60 17.26
C ASP A 319 15.53 -16.65 18.46
N LYS A 320 14.95 -15.49 18.23
CA LYS A 320 14.84 -14.42 19.24
C LYS A 320 13.49 -14.48 19.93
N MET A 321 13.52 -14.67 21.24
CA MET A 321 12.35 -14.68 22.11
C MET A 321 12.31 -13.43 22.96
N ALA A 322 11.11 -12.95 23.26
CA ALA A 322 10.91 -11.81 24.14
C ALA A 322 9.61 -11.90 24.93
N GLY A 323 9.64 -11.43 26.16
CA GLY A 323 8.44 -11.24 26.96
C GLY A 323 7.83 -9.84 26.80
N ARG A 324 6.72 -9.59 27.48
CA ARG A 324 5.98 -8.32 27.43
C ARG A 324 6.66 -7.17 28.18
N HIS A 325 7.65 -7.47 29.03
CA HIS A 325 8.36 -6.51 29.88
C HIS A 325 9.70 -6.04 29.29
N GLY A 326 9.91 -6.22 27.99
CA GLY A 326 11.16 -5.82 27.32
C GLY A 326 12.37 -6.68 27.68
N ASN A 327 12.17 -7.86 28.25
CA ASN A 327 13.17 -8.92 28.32
C ASN A 327 13.28 -9.57 26.94
N LYS A 328 14.49 -9.57 26.37
CA LYS A 328 14.81 -10.18 25.08
C LYS A 328 15.96 -11.15 25.25
N GLY A 329 15.88 -12.29 24.57
CA GLY A 329 16.91 -13.31 24.55
C GLY A 329 16.95 -14.00 23.19
N VAL A 330 18.05 -14.70 22.95
CA VAL A 330 18.18 -15.60 21.81
C VAL A 330 18.23 -17.01 22.38
N VAL A 331 17.55 -17.96 21.73
CA VAL A 331 17.64 -19.38 22.08
C VAL A 331 19.08 -19.82 21.87
N SER A 332 19.79 -20.07 22.97
CA SER A 332 21.20 -20.47 22.96
C SER A 332 21.37 -21.98 22.84
N ARG A 333 20.46 -22.74 23.45
CA ARG A 333 20.45 -24.21 23.44
C ARG A 333 19.04 -24.72 23.63
N VAL A 334 18.69 -25.78 22.90
CA VAL A 334 17.49 -26.58 23.13
C VAL A 334 17.92 -27.83 23.88
N LEU A 335 17.49 -27.99 25.13
CA LEU A 335 17.84 -29.14 25.96
C LEU A 335 16.79 -30.26 25.80
N PRO A 336 17.21 -31.54 25.89
CA PRO A 336 16.29 -32.65 26.08
C PRO A 336 15.50 -32.46 27.38
N GLU A 337 14.28 -33.01 27.41
CA GLU A 337 13.35 -32.81 28.52
C GLU A 337 13.93 -33.36 29.84
N GLU A 338 14.68 -34.46 29.78
CA GLU A 338 15.36 -35.11 30.90
C GLU A 338 16.42 -34.24 31.59
N ASP A 339 17.03 -33.30 30.88
CA ASP A 339 18.07 -32.42 31.40
C ASP A 339 17.49 -31.10 31.96
N MET A 340 16.18 -30.87 31.77
CA MET A 340 15.52 -29.66 32.27
C MET A 340 15.36 -29.73 33.79
N PRO A 341 15.63 -28.63 34.51
CA PRO A 341 15.35 -28.57 35.95
C PRO A 341 13.88 -28.89 36.23
N PHE A 342 13.61 -29.65 37.28
CA PHE A 342 12.27 -30.10 37.64
C PHE A 342 11.89 -29.70 39.07
N LEU A 343 10.60 -29.51 39.28
CA LEU A 343 9.99 -29.23 40.56
C LEU A 343 9.95 -30.51 41.41
N THR A 344 9.73 -30.36 42.72
CA THR A 344 9.66 -31.48 43.68
C THR A 344 8.54 -32.48 43.38
N ASP A 345 7.54 -32.09 42.59
CA ASP A 345 6.44 -32.94 42.13
C ASP A 345 6.73 -33.65 40.79
N GLY A 346 7.96 -33.51 40.26
CA GLY A 346 8.40 -34.13 39.01
C GLY A 346 8.03 -33.33 37.75
N ARG A 347 7.31 -32.21 37.86
CA ARG A 347 7.04 -31.34 36.69
C ARG A 347 8.29 -30.59 36.29
N ARG A 348 8.69 -30.72 35.03
CA ARG A 348 9.85 -30.02 34.46
C ARG A 348 9.52 -28.55 34.22
N LEU A 349 10.52 -27.69 34.41
CA LEU A 349 10.43 -26.27 34.06
C LEU A 349 10.53 -26.12 32.54
N THR A 350 9.47 -26.45 31.80
CA THR A 350 9.38 -26.01 30.41
C THR A 350 9.34 -24.47 30.40
N SER A 351 10.12 -23.84 29.51
CA SER A 351 10.06 -22.39 29.37
C SER A 351 8.67 -22.01 28.87
N TYR A 352 7.85 -21.40 29.74
CA TYR A 352 6.50 -20.94 29.45
C TYR A 352 6.38 -20.09 28.18
#